data_AF-A0A4Q2YJG5-F1
#
_entry.id   AF-A0A4Q2YJG5-F1
#
_cell.length_a   1.000
_cell.length_b   1.000
_cell.length_c   1.000
_cell.angle_alpha   90.00
_cell.angle_beta   90.00
_cell.angle_gamma   90.00
#
_symmetry.space_group_name_H-M   'P 1'
#
loop_
_entity.id
_entity.type
_entity.pdbx_description
1 polymer ?
#
loop_
_entity_poly.entity_id
_entity_poly.type
_entity_poly.pdbx_seq_one_letter_code
_entity_poly.pdbx_strand_id
1 'polypeptide(L)'
;MKLPSMLFLLAFAPLTVHAQSNAEMKEEAGSILDKSDQAMNKAYQQLLSILNDEGKKRLRETQRAWLAYRDAQAGFDSHHMAGGTGEGLERLGSLNMLTGERTKRLQEDYKRFKEFQ
;
A
#
# COMPACT_ATOMS: atom_id res chain seq x y z
N MET A 1 -61.99 -18.85 -24.70
CA MET A 1 -61.00 -17.98 -24.03
C MET A 1 -59.70 -18.77 -23.89
N LYS A 2 -58.67 -18.44 -24.69
CA LYS A 2 -57.35 -19.12 -24.64
C LYS A 2 -56.40 -18.21 -23.85
N LEU A 3 -55.82 -18.72 -22.77
CA LEU A 3 -54.77 -18.04 -22.00
C LEU A 3 -53.45 -18.09 -22.79
N PRO A 4 -52.64 -17.03 -22.90
CA PRO A 4 -51.30 -17.15 -23.46
C PRO A 4 -50.34 -17.60 -22.36
N SER A 5 -49.70 -18.75 -22.57
CA SER A 5 -48.57 -19.22 -21.78
C SER A 5 -47.43 -18.21 -21.86
N MET A 6 -47.21 -17.47 -20.79
CA MET A 6 -46.07 -16.57 -20.65
C MET A 6 -44.86 -17.42 -20.23
N LEU A 7 -44.07 -17.84 -21.22
CA LEU A 7 -42.80 -18.53 -21.02
C LEU A 7 -41.78 -17.52 -20.46
N PHE A 8 -41.56 -17.56 -19.14
CA PHE A 8 -40.53 -16.75 -18.49
C PHE A 8 -39.18 -17.42 -18.70
N LEU A 9 -38.43 -16.97 -19.72
CA LEU A 9 -37.03 -17.35 -19.92
C LEU A 9 -36.17 -16.67 -18.84
N LEU A 10 -35.92 -17.37 -17.73
CA LEU A 10 -34.86 -17.03 -16.78
C LEU A 10 -33.51 -17.32 -17.43
N ALA A 11 -32.93 -16.30 -18.08
CA ALA A 11 -31.53 -16.34 -18.50
C ALA A 11 -30.64 -16.23 -17.24
N PHE A 12 -30.21 -17.37 -16.71
CA PHE A 12 -29.10 -17.41 -15.75
C PHE A 12 -27.81 -17.06 -16.49
N ALA A 13 -27.41 -15.79 -16.45
CA ALA A 13 -26.06 -15.41 -16.83
C ALA A 13 -25.09 -16.01 -15.78
N PRO A 14 -24.11 -16.85 -16.16
CA PRO A 14 -23.13 -17.34 -15.20
C PRO A 14 -22.31 -16.15 -14.69
N LEU A 15 -22.39 -15.88 -13.39
CA LEU A 15 -21.42 -15.05 -12.69
C LEU A 15 -20.07 -15.78 -12.82
N THR A 16 -19.19 -15.28 -13.67
CA THR A 16 -17.81 -15.76 -13.76
C THR A 16 -17.06 -15.30 -12.51
N VAL A 17 -17.13 -16.12 -11.45
CA VAL A 17 -16.26 -16.00 -10.29
C VAL A 17 -14.84 -16.34 -10.75
N HIS A 18 -14.03 -15.30 -10.96
CA HIS A 18 -12.60 -15.49 -11.20
C HIS A 18 -11.97 -15.90 -9.87
N ALA A 19 -11.60 -17.18 -9.73
CA ALA A 19 -10.77 -17.62 -8.63
C ALA A 19 -9.36 -17.03 -8.83
N GLN A 20 -9.09 -15.86 -8.23
CA GLN A 20 -7.73 -15.30 -8.24
C GLN A 20 -6.81 -16.22 -7.45
N SER A 21 -5.62 -16.49 -8.01
CA SER A 21 -4.62 -17.25 -7.29
C SER A 21 -3.92 -16.37 -6.25
N ASN A 22 -3.47 -16.96 -5.14
CA ASN A 22 -2.66 -16.25 -4.15
C ASN A 22 -1.33 -15.71 -4.75
N ALA A 23 -0.90 -16.23 -5.89
CA ALA A 23 0.27 -15.73 -6.62
C ALA A 23 -0.04 -14.41 -7.35
N GLU A 24 -1.15 -14.36 -8.09
CA GLU A 24 -1.60 -13.14 -8.78
C GLU A 24 -1.87 -12.00 -7.79
N MET A 25 -2.52 -12.29 -6.66
CA MET A 25 -2.78 -11.30 -5.62
C MET A 25 -1.48 -10.72 -5.03
N LYS A 26 -0.45 -11.56 -4.85
CA LYS A 26 0.86 -11.10 -4.36
C LYS A 26 1.61 -10.25 -5.37
N GLU A 27 1.53 -10.60 -6.66
CA GLU A 27 2.11 -9.80 -7.73
C GLU A 27 1.47 -8.41 -7.80
N GLU A 28 0.13 -8.35 -7.75
CA GLU A 28 -0.59 -7.09 -7.71
C GLU A 28 -0.24 -6.27 -6.46
N ALA A 29 -0.23 -6.89 -5.28
CA ALA A 29 0.14 -6.23 -4.03
C ALA A 29 1.59 -5.70 -4.06
N GLY A 30 2.52 -6.42 -4.71
CA GLY A 30 3.88 -5.95 -4.94
C GLY A 30 3.92 -4.69 -5.83
N SER A 31 3.19 -4.70 -6.95
CA SER A 31 3.09 -3.54 -7.85
C SER A 31 2.47 -2.31 -7.17
N ILE A 32 1.49 -2.52 -6.28
CA ILE A 32 0.90 -1.45 -5.47
C ILE A 32 1.93 -0.89 -4.49
N LEU A 33 2.67 -1.74 -3.79
CA LEU A 33 3.73 -1.33 -2.88
C LEU A 33 4.81 -0.51 -3.61
N ASP A 34 5.24 -0.94 -4.81
CA ASP A 34 6.22 -0.22 -5.61
C ASP A 34 5.78 1.22 -5.93
N LYS A 35 4.51 1.41 -6.27
CA LYS A 35 3.94 2.75 -6.52
C LYS A 35 3.94 3.61 -5.25
N SER A 36 3.61 3.00 -4.11
CA SER A 36 3.65 3.67 -2.82
C SER A 36 5.08 4.07 -2.43
N ASP A 37 6.06 3.19 -2.65
CA ASP A 37 7.47 3.47 -2.37
C ASP A 37 8.02 4.58 -3.30
N GLN A 38 7.60 4.63 -4.57
CA GLN A 38 7.92 5.74 -5.46
C GLN A 38 7.34 7.07 -4.96
N ALA A 39 6.08 7.08 -4.51
CA ALA A 39 5.44 8.28 -3.97
C ALA A 39 6.13 8.77 -2.68
N MET A 40 6.48 7.84 -1.79
CA MET A 40 7.23 8.15 -0.57
C MET A 40 8.60 8.74 -0.89
N ASN A 41 9.32 8.16 -1.85
CA ASN A 41 10.64 8.64 -2.27
C ASN A 41 10.56 10.04 -2.87
N LYS A 42 9.53 10.32 -3.68
CA LYS A 42 9.28 11.65 -4.20
C LYS A 42 9.06 12.68 -3.07
N ALA A 43 8.22 12.38 -2.09
CA ALA A 43 7.99 13.26 -0.94
C ALA A 43 9.26 13.48 -0.11
N TYR A 44 10.05 12.42 0.10
CA TYR A 44 11.33 12.48 0.79
C TYR A 44 12.33 13.40 0.08
N GLN A 45 12.45 13.29 -1.26
CA GLN A 45 13.33 14.15 -2.05
C GLN A 45 12.87 15.62 -2.05
N GLN A 46 11.56 15.87 -2.09
CA GLN A 46 11.00 17.22 -1.97
C GLN A 46 11.30 17.86 -0.61
N LEU A 47 11.22 17.11 0.47
CA LEU A 47 11.60 17.63 1.78
C LEU A 47 13.11 17.85 1.87
N LEU A 48 13.94 16.94 1.35
CA LEU A 48 15.39 17.13 1.31
C LEU A 48 15.82 18.40 0.57
N SER A 49 15.12 18.80 -0.50
CA SER A 49 15.53 19.94 -1.32
C SER A 49 15.42 21.28 -0.61
N ILE A 50 14.54 21.39 0.39
CA ILE A 50 14.35 22.61 1.15
C ILE A 50 15.18 22.66 2.44
N LEU A 51 15.64 21.52 2.97
CA LEU A 51 16.36 21.51 4.24
C LEU A 51 17.82 21.97 4.12
N ASN A 52 18.34 22.58 5.18
CA ASN A 52 19.78 22.80 5.36
C ASN A 52 20.50 21.46 5.67
N ASP A 53 21.83 21.48 5.77
CA ASP A 53 22.61 20.24 5.91
C ASP A 53 22.32 19.45 7.19
N GLU A 54 22.14 20.16 8.31
CA GLU A 54 21.76 19.52 9.58
C GLU A 54 20.35 18.91 9.51
N GLY A 55 19.39 19.62 8.91
CA GLY A 55 18.05 19.10 8.66
C GLY A 55 18.06 17.87 7.75
N LYS A 56 18.84 17.89 6.66
CA LYS A 56 19.02 16.73 5.77
C LYS A 56 19.61 15.53 6.51
N LYS A 57 20.61 15.75 7.37
CA LYS A 57 21.21 14.69 8.21
C LYS A 57 20.15 14.05 9.11
N ARG A 58 19.39 14.85 9.84
CA ARG A 58 18.32 14.37 10.73
C ARG A 58 17.22 13.65 9.96
N LEU A 59 16.79 14.17 8.81
CA LEU A 59 15.79 13.51 7.99
C LEU A 59 16.26 12.13 7.52
N ARG A 60 17.50 12.00 7.04
CA ARG A 60 18.08 10.70 6.66
C ARG A 60 18.09 9.71 7.81
N GLU A 61 18.45 10.16 9.02
CA GLU A 61 18.43 9.32 10.22
C GLU A 61 17.01 8.82 10.54
N THR A 62 16.02 9.72 10.57
CA THR A 62 14.62 9.33 10.81
C THR A 62 14.09 8.39 9.73
N GLN A 63 14.47 8.59 8.47
CA GLN A 63 14.02 7.75 7.36
C GLN A 63 14.58 6.33 7.45
N ARG A 64 15.86 6.18 7.83
CA ARG A 64 16.46 4.84 8.07
C ARG A 64 15.82 4.14 9.25
N ALA A 65 15.58 4.86 10.35
CA ALA A 65 14.90 4.30 11.52
C ALA A 65 13.46 3.87 11.18
N TRP A 66 12.76 4.67 10.38
CA TRP A 66 11.42 4.33 9.91
C TRP A 66 11.40 3.08 9.02
N LEU A 67 12.38 2.87 8.12
CA LEU A 67 12.47 1.65 7.31
C LEU A 67 12.61 0.41 8.19
N ALA A 68 13.48 0.47 9.22
CA ALA A 68 13.62 -0.63 10.17
C ALA A 68 12.32 -0.91 10.94
N TYR A 69 11.61 0.14 11.38
CA TYR A 69 10.29 0.01 11.98
C TYR A 69 9.28 -0.62 11.01
N ARG A 70 9.22 -0.14 9.76
CA ARG A 70 8.28 -0.61 8.74
C ARG A 70 8.42 -2.11 8.53
N ASP A 71 9.65 -2.57 8.35
CA ASP A 71 9.91 -3.97 8.04
C ASP A 71 9.63 -4.87 9.26
N ALA A 72 9.93 -4.40 10.48
CA ALA A 72 9.61 -5.10 11.73
C ALA A 72 8.09 -5.16 11.99
N GLN A 73 7.38 -4.04 11.80
CA GLN A 73 5.94 -3.95 11.98
C GLN A 73 5.21 -4.83 10.97
N ALA A 74 5.60 -4.83 9.70
CA ALA A 74 5.01 -5.72 8.70
C ALA A 74 5.27 -7.20 8.98
N GLY A 75 6.42 -7.53 9.57
CA GLY A 75 6.69 -8.87 10.10
C GLY A 75 5.77 -9.24 11.26
N PHE A 76 5.53 -8.30 12.18
CA PHE A 76 4.56 -8.49 13.25
C PHE A 76 3.13 -8.63 12.70
N ASP A 77 2.64 -7.77 11.81
CA ASP A 77 1.25 -7.82 11.34
C ASP A 77 0.93 -9.15 10.65
N SER A 78 1.88 -9.71 9.91
CA SER A 78 1.74 -10.97 9.18
C SER A 78 1.99 -12.24 10.02
N HIS A 79 2.50 -12.12 11.25
CA HIS A 79 2.97 -13.28 12.03
C HIS A 79 1.90 -14.35 12.28
N HIS A 80 0.64 -13.94 12.41
CA HIS A 80 -0.47 -14.85 12.69
C HIS A 80 -0.77 -15.80 11.52
N MET A 81 -0.23 -15.50 10.33
CA MET A 81 -0.35 -16.30 9.12
C MET A 81 0.92 -17.11 8.80
N ALA A 82 1.91 -17.12 9.71
CA ALA A 82 3.22 -17.68 9.49
C ALA A 82 3.19 -19.12 8.94
N GLY A 83 3.93 -19.38 7.87
CA GLY A 83 4.01 -20.69 7.21
C GLY A 83 2.82 -21.01 6.28
N GLY A 84 1.83 -20.11 6.19
CA GLY A 84 0.72 -20.18 5.26
C GLY A 84 0.93 -19.34 4.00
N THR A 85 0.11 -19.56 2.97
CA THR A 85 0.21 -18.79 1.72
C THR A 85 -0.25 -17.33 1.86
N GLY A 86 -1.00 -16.99 2.91
CA GLY A 86 -1.50 -15.64 3.20
C GLY A 86 -0.49 -14.70 3.87
N GLU A 87 0.55 -15.21 4.53
CA GLU A 87 1.57 -14.41 5.24
C GLU A 87 2.16 -13.31 4.34
N GLY A 88 2.60 -13.71 3.13
CA GLY A 88 3.21 -12.77 2.20
C GLY A 88 2.25 -11.69 1.71
N LEU A 89 0.96 -12.00 1.58
CA LEU A 89 -0.04 -11.02 1.15
C LEU A 89 -0.32 -10.00 2.27
N GLU A 90 -0.50 -10.48 3.50
CA GLU A 90 -0.69 -9.62 4.67
C GLU A 90 0.51 -8.70 4.89
N ARG A 91 1.72 -9.26 4.76
CA ARG A 91 2.97 -8.49 4.86
C ARG A 91 3.04 -7.38 3.80
N LEU A 92 2.71 -7.67 2.55
CA LEU A 92 2.69 -6.67 1.48
C LEU A 92 1.64 -5.57 1.74
N GLY A 93 0.47 -5.94 2.27
CA GLY A 93 -0.55 -4.99 2.69
C GLY A 93 -0.06 -4.03 3.77
N SER A 94 0.59 -4.55 4.82
CA SER A 94 1.17 -3.74 5.90
C SER A 94 2.28 -2.81 5.38
N LEU A 95 3.21 -3.32 4.57
CA LEU A 95 4.25 -2.49 3.95
C LEU A 95 3.64 -1.31 3.17
N ASN A 96 2.61 -1.58 2.36
CA ASN A 96 1.95 -0.55 1.56
C ASN A 96 1.27 0.51 2.43
N MET A 97 0.53 0.09 3.45
CA MET A 97 -0.15 0.98 4.39
C MET A 97 0.86 1.92 5.08
N LEU A 98 1.91 1.35 5.68
CA LEU A 98 2.92 2.09 6.41
C LEU A 98 3.70 3.06 5.50
N THR A 99 4.04 2.64 4.27
CA THR A 99 4.64 3.53 3.27
C THR A 99 3.71 4.71 2.92
N GLY A 100 2.40 4.46 2.79
CA GLY A 100 1.40 5.50 2.58
C GLY A 100 1.34 6.52 3.72
N GLU A 101 1.36 6.06 4.97
CA GLU A 101 1.41 6.93 6.16
C GLU A 101 2.68 7.78 6.20
N ARG A 102 3.83 7.17 5.92
CA ARG A 102 5.10 7.91 5.86
C ARG A 102 5.10 8.97 4.77
N THR A 103 4.51 8.67 3.62
CA THR A 103 4.36 9.64 2.53
C THR A 103 3.59 10.86 2.99
N LYS A 104 2.44 10.69 3.66
CA LYS A 104 1.64 11.80 4.21
C LYS A 104 2.47 12.61 5.21
N ARG A 105 3.15 11.93 6.13
CA ARG A 105 4.00 12.60 7.13
C ARG A 105 5.10 13.44 6.50
N LEU A 106 5.79 12.92 5.48
CA LEU A 106 6.84 13.66 4.75
C LEU A 106 6.27 14.90 4.02
N GLN A 107 5.07 14.79 3.46
CA GLN A 107 4.39 15.92 2.80
C GLN A 107 3.96 16.99 3.79
N GLU A 108 3.48 16.61 4.98
CA GLU A 108 3.16 17.54 6.07
C GLU A 108 4.40 18.24 6.58
N ASP A 109 5.49 17.48 6.77
CA ASP A 109 6.78 18.04 7.16
C ASP A 109 7.28 19.04 6.10
N TYR A 110 7.15 18.74 4.80
CA TYR A 110 7.49 19.67 3.73
C TYR A 110 6.70 20.97 3.81
N LYS A 111 5.37 20.91 3.98
CA LYS A 111 4.52 22.10 4.16
C LYS A 111 4.98 22.94 5.35
N ARG A 112 5.15 22.29 6.51
CA ARG A 112 5.55 22.94 7.75
C ARG A 112 6.93 23.61 7.63
N PHE A 113 7.93 22.93 7.09
CA PHE A 113 9.27 23.50 6.97
C PHE A 113 9.37 24.61 5.90
N LYS A 114 8.55 24.53 4.85
CA LYS A 114 8.47 25.58 3.83
C LYS A 114 7.94 26.91 4.37
N GLU A 115 7.10 26.89 5.41
CA GLU A 115 6.58 28.10 6.06
C GLU A 115 7.66 28.88 6.84
N PHE A 116 8.78 28.25 7.18
CA PHE A 116 9.90 28.86 7.92
C PHE A 116 11.07 29.29 7.02
N GLN A 117 10.89 29.27 5.69
CA GLN A 117 11.87 29.74 4.71
C GLN A 117 11.47 31.10 4.15
#